data_AF-A0A3C7W410-F1
#
_entry.id   AF-A0A3C7W410-F1
#
_cell.length_a   1.000
_cell.length_b   1.000
_cell.length_c   1.000
_cell.angle_alpha   90.00
_cell.angle_beta   90.00
_cell.angle_gamma   90.00
#
_symmetry.space_group_name_H-M   'P 1'
#
loop_
_entity.id
_entity.type
_entity.pdbx_description
1 polymer ?
#
loop_
_entity_poly.entity_id
_entity_poly.type
_entity_poly.pdbx_seq_one_letter_code
_entity_poly.pdbx_strand_id
1 'polypeptide(L)'
;MPRALNGYAPVFTAIRLFLAALFFATAPHTLAAGKIWESDQSVMRKIGRVDVRMEKNFARNAAPGAFVVSAMDRQTSISGIFRGVCSPVVAVDVTLTDARMVDLSRFAETRRGADLPIDATLTAVRESLVEQCEQLQVIRLSFDAINERQRDYAYAGTLTKANSWQLQDGRVATDYDSAYTFSLLMRSPFSPAGVRYEGGCDDKPTLLLEAIYQNNTERAAAKPIGMSDYAFIAPRIASAYASECPGVKQIRYALNPMPEDYRCRGDGDCFLEAEHTPAGEESWAVSTRQFALKEYNNPIADARDMFEVLAAGRFDILADYDGFFRFYFENWFGAYSDMCKAHIENPVGRKIQIVERTYDNGVLIDEDFGAERLIMIESAYADDYDRYFGSAKAWATTYVLNKVMNQQNSARGPASAVFSSFGFLTGTIDQLEGITRDSCRDDKLLTAQTNMISYARKQPAAITGRYATNKEPRIKYGDNGPSAPDFTAELQERRRQAEQAIRQRNQIGTMEDWLQRQVNAQDDSKPRKGPESKSSDASTPPVAAGGVDRAKQFQDREQLVRDQQRRVNAKLQEFQERMTRAGNPGERQAIQQEMQEYFATIQQELQKELQAFDKAR
;
A
#
# COMPACT_ATOMS: atom_id res chain seq x y z
N MET A 1 -76.72 -38.55 -55.75
CA MET A 1 -77.18 -37.51 -54.81
C MET A 1 -78.05 -38.17 -53.75
N PRO A 2 -77.85 -37.86 -52.47
CA PRO A 2 -77.96 -38.84 -51.39
C PRO A 2 -79.22 -38.67 -50.53
N ARG A 3 -79.71 -39.79 -49.98
CA ARG A 3 -80.53 -39.87 -48.77
C ARG A 3 -79.84 -40.84 -47.83
N ALA A 4 -79.35 -40.34 -46.70
CA ALA A 4 -78.88 -41.16 -45.59
C ALA A 4 -79.84 -40.97 -44.42
N LEU A 5 -80.34 -42.10 -43.91
CA LEU A 5 -81.21 -42.23 -42.76
C LEU A 5 -80.38 -42.75 -41.57
N ASN A 6 -80.62 -42.11 -40.42
CA ASN A 6 -80.74 -42.66 -39.07
C ASN A 6 -79.69 -43.66 -38.55
N GLY A 7 -78.92 -43.20 -37.55
CA GLY A 7 -78.41 -44.00 -36.45
C GLY A 7 -78.64 -43.25 -35.13
N TYR A 8 -79.54 -43.76 -34.30
CA TYR A 8 -79.84 -43.28 -32.93
C TYR A 8 -78.78 -43.77 -31.93
N ALA A 9 -78.50 -42.93 -30.93
CA ALA A 9 -77.63 -43.11 -29.75
C ALA A 9 -78.37 -43.90 -28.61
N PRO A 10 -78.02 -43.89 -27.28
CA PRO A 10 -76.84 -43.34 -26.56
C PRO A 10 -76.38 -44.15 -25.29
N VAL A 11 -75.48 -43.53 -24.52
CA VAL A 11 -75.25 -43.63 -23.05
C VAL A 11 -74.51 -44.84 -22.47
N PHE A 12 -73.21 -44.66 -22.23
CA PHE A 12 -72.61 -44.82 -20.90
C PHE A 12 -71.29 -44.03 -20.89
N THR A 13 -70.85 -43.59 -19.71
CA THR A 13 -69.54 -42.97 -19.40
C THR A 13 -69.45 -41.45 -19.41
N ALA A 14 -70.23 -40.79 -18.54
CA ALA A 14 -69.98 -39.43 -18.07
C ALA A 14 -69.74 -39.40 -16.54
N ILE A 15 -68.90 -40.29 -16.01
CA ILE A 15 -68.39 -40.21 -14.61
C ILE A 15 -66.97 -40.82 -14.56
N ARG A 16 -65.98 -40.21 -15.23
CA ARG A 16 -64.55 -40.50 -14.99
C ARG A 16 -63.59 -39.32 -15.22
N LEU A 17 -64.09 -38.13 -15.57
CA LEU A 17 -63.24 -36.99 -15.95
C LEU A 17 -63.15 -35.86 -14.91
N PHE A 18 -63.63 -36.09 -13.68
CA PHE A 18 -63.59 -35.07 -12.61
C PHE A 18 -62.67 -35.39 -11.42
N LEU A 19 -61.92 -36.51 -11.46
CA LEU A 19 -61.04 -36.94 -10.36
C LEU A 19 -59.56 -37.06 -10.75
N ALA A 20 -59.17 -36.64 -11.96
CA ALA A 20 -57.77 -36.60 -12.41
C ALA A 20 -57.16 -35.17 -12.42
N ALA A 21 -57.91 -34.15 -12.00
CA ALA A 21 -57.44 -32.75 -11.99
C ALA A 21 -57.02 -32.23 -10.60
N LEU A 22 -56.90 -33.11 -9.60
CA LEU A 22 -56.58 -32.74 -8.20
C LEU A 22 -55.23 -33.26 -7.69
N PHE A 23 -54.39 -33.86 -8.54
CA PHE A 23 -53.09 -34.42 -8.13
C PHE A 23 -51.85 -33.89 -8.90
N PHE A 24 -51.99 -32.85 -9.74
CA PHE A 24 -50.84 -32.20 -10.40
C PHE A 24 -50.88 -30.66 -10.25
N ALA A 25 -51.05 -30.19 -9.02
CA ALA A 25 -50.75 -28.81 -8.65
C ALA A 25 -49.85 -28.79 -7.41
N THR A 26 -48.75 -29.54 -7.43
CA THR A 26 -47.55 -29.10 -6.71
C THR A 26 -46.99 -27.93 -7.51
N ALA A 27 -47.53 -26.74 -7.24
CA ALA A 27 -46.83 -25.52 -7.57
C ALA A 27 -45.41 -25.67 -7.02
N PRO A 28 -44.34 -25.48 -7.82
CA PRO A 28 -43.06 -25.21 -7.22
C PRO A 28 -43.29 -23.95 -6.38
N HIS A 29 -43.07 -24.04 -5.08
CA HIS A 29 -42.82 -22.85 -4.30
C HIS A 29 -41.57 -22.22 -4.90
N THR A 30 -41.74 -21.37 -5.92
CA THR A 30 -40.82 -20.28 -6.19
C THR A 30 -40.90 -19.39 -4.96
N LEU A 31 -40.20 -19.80 -3.90
CA LEU A 31 -39.64 -18.89 -2.93
C LEU A 31 -39.06 -17.76 -3.78
N ALA A 32 -39.68 -16.57 -3.70
CA ALA A 32 -39.01 -15.37 -4.16
C ALA A 32 -37.62 -15.43 -3.54
N ALA A 33 -36.59 -15.63 -4.36
CA ALA A 33 -35.25 -15.89 -3.88
C ALA A 33 -34.83 -14.67 -3.06
N GLY A 34 -34.89 -14.80 -1.73
CA GLY A 34 -34.45 -13.76 -0.81
C GLY A 34 -33.03 -13.37 -1.15
N LYS A 35 -32.67 -12.11 -0.92
CA LYS A 35 -31.31 -11.65 -1.24
C LYS A 35 -30.32 -12.44 -0.40
N ILE A 36 -29.25 -12.93 -1.02
CA ILE A 36 -28.35 -13.89 -0.37
C ILE A 36 -27.68 -13.32 0.89
N TRP A 37 -27.50 -12.00 0.97
CA TRP A 37 -26.93 -11.34 2.14
C TRP A 37 -27.90 -11.21 3.33
N GLU A 38 -29.19 -11.52 3.12
CA GLU A 38 -30.22 -11.58 4.18
C GLU A 38 -30.33 -12.98 4.79
N SER A 39 -29.65 -13.97 4.21
CA SER A 39 -29.63 -15.36 4.65
C SER A 39 -28.23 -15.76 5.12
N ASP A 40 -28.15 -16.57 6.17
CA ASP A 40 -26.89 -17.20 6.58
C ASP A 40 -26.65 -18.55 5.86
N GLN A 41 -27.58 -18.99 5.01
CA GLN A 41 -27.45 -20.22 4.23
C GLN A 41 -26.76 -19.96 2.88
N SER A 42 -25.79 -20.81 2.54
CA SER A 42 -25.23 -20.86 1.19
C SER A 42 -26.23 -21.46 0.20
N VAL A 43 -26.38 -20.84 -0.96
CA VAL A 43 -27.17 -21.37 -2.07
C VAL A 43 -26.23 -22.03 -3.07
N MET A 44 -26.45 -23.32 -3.33
CA MET A 44 -25.74 -24.09 -4.35
C MET A 44 -26.70 -24.41 -5.48
N ARG A 45 -26.31 -24.12 -6.72
CA ARG A 45 -27.10 -24.45 -7.91
C ARG A 45 -26.22 -24.71 -9.13
N LYS A 46 -26.82 -25.28 -10.17
CA LYS A 46 -26.15 -25.54 -11.44
C LYS A 46 -26.75 -24.67 -12.54
N ILE A 47 -25.92 -23.92 -13.25
CA ILE A 47 -26.32 -23.13 -14.43
C ILE A 47 -25.58 -23.71 -15.64
N GLY A 48 -26.33 -24.38 -16.52
CA GLY A 48 -25.74 -25.17 -17.59
C GLY A 48 -24.79 -26.25 -17.04
N ARG A 49 -23.51 -26.16 -17.39
CA ARG A 49 -22.46 -27.06 -16.87
C ARG A 49 -21.72 -26.53 -15.63
N VAL A 50 -21.98 -25.31 -15.21
CA VAL A 50 -21.21 -24.60 -14.19
C VAL A 50 -21.88 -24.75 -12.82
N ASP A 51 -21.10 -25.12 -11.81
CA ASP A 51 -21.54 -25.15 -10.42
C ASP A 51 -21.44 -23.74 -9.84
N VAL A 52 -22.53 -23.19 -9.30
CA VAL A 52 -22.58 -21.87 -8.68
C VAL A 52 -22.86 -21.99 -7.19
N ARG A 53 -22.02 -21.35 -6.38
CA ARG A 53 -22.20 -21.12 -4.95
C ARG A 53 -22.41 -19.63 -4.71
N MET A 54 -23.45 -19.29 -3.96
CA MET A 54 -23.69 -17.95 -3.46
C MET A 54 -23.80 -17.98 -1.95
N GLU A 55 -23.17 -17.04 -1.26
CA GLU A 55 -23.25 -16.94 0.20
C GLU A 55 -22.98 -15.51 0.68
N LYS A 56 -23.50 -15.19 1.86
CA LYS A 56 -23.16 -13.96 2.57
C LYS A 56 -21.66 -13.91 2.88
N ASN A 57 -21.05 -12.74 2.72
CA ASN A 57 -19.62 -12.57 2.98
C ASN A 57 -19.40 -12.31 4.47
N PHE A 58 -18.93 -13.34 5.19
CA PHE A 58 -18.62 -13.27 6.62
C PHE A 58 -17.21 -12.76 6.93
N ALA A 59 -16.46 -12.26 5.95
CA ALA A 59 -15.15 -11.68 6.22
C ALA A 59 -15.29 -10.51 7.21
N ARG A 60 -14.36 -10.41 8.17
CA ARG A 60 -14.40 -9.43 9.28
C ARG A 60 -14.66 -7.98 8.85
N ASN A 61 -14.14 -7.62 7.66
CA ASN A 61 -14.23 -6.27 7.10
C ASN A 61 -15.25 -6.17 5.94
N ALA A 62 -16.10 -7.17 5.72
CA ALA A 62 -17.08 -7.17 4.63
C ALA A 62 -18.11 -6.04 4.84
N ALA A 63 -18.40 -5.25 3.82
CA ALA A 63 -19.42 -4.20 3.88
C ALA A 63 -20.82 -4.77 4.19
N PRO A 64 -21.74 -4.01 4.81
CA PRO A 64 -23.13 -4.46 4.97
C PRO A 64 -23.73 -4.87 3.62
N GLY A 65 -24.42 -6.01 3.58
CA GLY A 65 -24.98 -6.54 2.32
C GLY A 65 -23.95 -7.20 1.40
N ALA A 66 -22.70 -7.38 1.84
CA ALA A 66 -21.69 -8.04 1.02
C ALA A 66 -21.95 -9.54 0.90
N PHE A 67 -21.71 -10.07 -0.29
CA PHE A 67 -21.87 -11.49 -0.61
C PHE A 67 -20.79 -11.96 -1.60
N VAL A 68 -20.73 -13.26 -1.77
CA VAL A 68 -19.82 -13.96 -2.66
C VAL A 68 -20.64 -14.73 -3.68
N VAL A 69 -20.25 -14.63 -4.95
CA VAL A 69 -20.68 -15.55 -6.01
C VAL A 69 -19.44 -16.26 -6.51
N SER A 70 -19.45 -17.58 -6.49
CA SER A 70 -18.38 -18.44 -7.00
C SER A 70 -18.98 -19.41 -8.00
N ALA A 71 -18.58 -19.28 -9.26
CA ALA A 71 -18.97 -20.16 -10.34
C ALA A 71 -17.76 -20.99 -10.78
N MET A 72 -17.89 -22.32 -10.90
CA MET A 72 -16.80 -23.21 -11.28
C MET A 72 -17.23 -24.14 -12.41
N ASP A 73 -16.51 -24.06 -13.53
CA ASP A 73 -16.60 -24.99 -14.64
C ASP A 73 -15.51 -26.06 -14.50
N ARG A 74 -15.90 -27.25 -14.04
CA ARG A 74 -14.97 -28.36 -13.83
C ARG A 74 -14.42 -28.95 -15.13
N GLN A 75 -15.06 -28.69 -16.28
CA GLN A 75 -14.57 -29.21 -17.57
C GLN A 75 -13.37 -28.42 -18.08
N THR A 76 -13.38 -27.11 -17.85
CA THR A 76 -12.33 -26.19 -18.30
C THR A 76 -11.38 -25.77 -17.17
N SER A 77 -11.68 -26.15 -15.93
CA SER A 77 -10.98 -25.66 -14.73
C SER A 77 -10.98 -24.13 -14.64
N ILE A 78 -12.11 -23.51 -15.02
CA ILE A 78 -12.30 -22.06 -14.95
C ILE A 78 -13.21 -21.75 -13.77
N SER A 79 -12.80 -20.77 -12.98
CA SER A 79 -13.59 -20.24 -11.87
C SER A 79 -13.87 -18.76 -12.10
N GLY A 80 -15.06 -18.30 -11.75
CA GLY A 80 -15.45 -16.89 -11.76
C GLY A 80 -15.93 -16.50 -10.37
N ILE A 81 -15.38 -15.43 -9.83
CA ILE A 81 -15.61 -15.01 -8.45
C ILE A 81 -15.98 -13.53 -8.42
N PHE A 82 -17.10 -13.24 -7.75
CA PHE A 82 -17.45 -11.90 -7.28
C PHE A 82 -17.41 -11.89 -5.76
N ARG A 83 -16.87 -10.82 -5.17
CA ARG A 83 -16.94 -10.55 -3.74
C ARG A 83 -17.22 -9.07 -3.54
N GLY A 84 -18.36 -8.72 -2.99
CA GLY A 84 -18.70 -7.30 -2.79
C GLY A 84 -20.17 -7.08 -2.45
N VAL A 85 -20.59 -5.82 -2.54
CA VAL A 85 -21.99 -5.39 -2.41
C VAL A 85 -22.57 -5.11 -3.79
N CYS A 86 -23.89 -5.15 -3.90
CA CYS A 86 -24.54 -4.75 -5.14
C CYS A 86 -24.29 -3.27 -5.47
N SER A 87 -23.84 -3.00 -6.68
CA SER A 87 -23.56 -1.67 -7.24
C SER A 87 -23.98 -1.65 -8.72
N PRO A 88 -24.23 -0.47 -9.33
CA PRO A 88 -24.38 -0.36 -10.79
C PRO A 88 -23.22 -0.97 -11.58
N VAL A 89 -22.01 -0.96 -11.02
CA VAL A 89 -20.81 -1.59 -11.59
C VAL A 89 -20.20 -2.56 -10.60
N VAL A 90 -19.92 -3.78 -11.04
CA VAL A 90 -19.23 -4.80 -10.24
C VAL A 90 -18.03 -5.35 -11.00
N ALA A 91 -17.02 -5.82 -10.27
CA ALA A 91 -15.87 -6.52 -10.83
C ALA A 91 -15.97 -8.03 -10.55
N VAL A 92 -15.65 -8.83 -11.57
CA VAL A 92 -15.61 -10.29 -11.51
C VAL A 92 -14.23 -10.74 -11.93
N ASP A 93 -13.60 -11.54 -11.07
CA ASP A 93 -12.33 -12.19 -11.36
C ASP A 93 -12.61 -13.58 -11.94
N VAL A 94 -12.11 -13.86 -13.12
CA VAL A 94 -12.16 -15.17 -13.75
C VAL A 94 -10.75 -15.73 -13.83
N THR A 95 -10.60 -16.97 -13.40
CA THR A 95 -9.29 -17.58 -13.28
C THR A 95 -9.32 -18.98 -13.88
N LEU A 96 -8.35 -19.25 -14.76
CA LEU A 96 -8.07 -20.59 -15.26
C LEU A 96 -7.06 -21.26 -14.32
N THR A 97 -7.51 -22.27 -13.56
CA THR A 97 -6.69 -22.92 -12.54
C THR A 97 -5.81 -24.05 -13.06
N ASP A 98 -6.14 -24.63 -14.22
CA ASP A 98 -5.30 -25.61 -14.91
C ASP A 98 -5.23 -25.31 -16.40
N ALA A 99 -4.17 -24.62 -16.82
CA ALA A 99 -3.96 -24.22 -18.21
C ALA A 99 -3.83 -25.41 -19.19
N ARG A 100 -3.61 -26.64 -18.69
CA ARG A 100 -3.51 -27.84 -19.54
C ARG A 100 -4.87 -28.31 -20.05
N MET A 101 -5.96 -27.86 -19.44
CA MET A 101 -7.32 -28.28 -19.81
C MET A 101 -7.89 -27.50 -20.99
N VAL A 102 -7.27 -26.40 -21.38
CA VAL A 102 -7.78 -25.55 -22.46
C VAL A 102 -6.65 -25.03 -23.36
N ASP A 103 -6.87 -25.08 -24.66
CA ASP A 103 -5.96 -24.47 -25.64
C ASP A 103 -6.19 -22.95 -25.70
N LEU A 104 -5.19 -22.19 -25.24
CA LEU A 104 -5.18 -20.72 -25.29
C LEU A 104 -4.38 -20.15 -26.46
N SER A 105 -3.90 -20.99 -27.39
CA SER A 105 -3.03 -20.55 -28.49
C SER A 105 -3.71 -19.48 -29.35
N ARG A 106 -5.00 -19.66 -29.65
CA ARG A 106 -5.78 -18.68 -30.42
C ARG A 106 -5.91 -17.35 -29.69
N PHE A 107 -6.13 -17.37 -28.37
CA PHE A 107 -6.17 -16.14 -27.58
C PHE A 107 -4.79 -15.47 -27.51
N ALA A 108 -3.71 -16.24 -27.41
CA ALA A 108 -2.35 -15.70 -27.42
C ALA A 108 -2.07 -14.91 -28.73
N GLU A 109 -2.61 -15.38 -29.84
CA GLU A 109 -2.50 -14.73 -31.16
C GLU A 109 -3.43 -13.51 -31.30
N THR A 110 -4.71 -13.64 -30.93
CA THR A 110 -5.73 -12.62 -31.26
C THR A 110 -5.92 -11.56 -30.17
N ARG A 111 -5.63 -11.91 -28.90
CA ARG A 111 -5.92 -11.08 -27.72
C ARG A 111 -7.40 -10.71 -27.54
N ARG A 112 -8.33 -11.44 -28.16
CA ARG A 112 -9.78 -11.18 -28.07
C ARG A 112 -10.45 -12.08 -27.05
N GLY A 113 -11.36 -11.54 -26.25
CA GLY A 113 -12.10 -12.29 -25.24
C GLY A 113 -13.02 -13.36 -25.83
N ALA A 114 -13.46 -13.21 -27.08
CA ALA A 114 -14.23 -14.23 -27.79
C ALA A 114 -13.45 -15.54 -28.01
N ASP A 115 -12.11 -15.48 -27.97
CA ASP A 115 -11.24 -16.65 -28.10
C ASP A 115 -10.89 -17.26 -26.72
N LEU A 116 -11.43 -16.71 -25.61
CA LEU A 116 -11.29 -17.26 -24.27
C LEU A 116 -12.42 -18.26 -23.94
N PRO A 117 -12.12 -19.37 -23.26
CA PRO A 117 -13.08 -20.42 -22.87
C PRO A 117 -13.98 -20.07 -21.67
N ILE A 118 -14.33 -18.79 -21.48
CA ILE A 118 -14.93 -18.27 -20.24
C ILE A 118 -16.45 -18.07 -20.32
N ASP A 119 -17.06 -18.31 -21.47
CA ASP A 119 -18.46 -18.02 -21.79
C ASP A 119 -19.45 -18.63 -20.79
N ALA A 120 -19.30 -19.92 -20.48
CA ALA A 120 -20.18 -20.64 -19.57
C ALA A 120 -20.08 -20.10 -18.14
N THR A 121 -18.85 -19.90 -17.65
CA THR A 121 -18.59 -19.36 -16.30
C THR A 121 -19.11 -17.93 -16.18
N LEU A 122 -18.83 -17.09 -17.18
CA LEU A 122 -19.26 -15.70 -17.21
C LEU A 122 -20.78 -15.57 -17.27
N THR A 123 -21.45 -16.43 -18.05
CA THR A 123 -22.92 -16.53 -18.10
C THR A 123 -23.50 -16.86 -16.72
N ALA A 124 -22.94 -17.86 -16.04
CA ALA A 124 -23.39 -18.30 -14.73
C ALA A 124 -23.19 -17.24 -13.63
N VAL A 125 -22.04 -16.55 -13.64
CA VAL A 125 -21.78 -15.42 -12.72
C VAL A 125 -22.74 -14.28 -13.02
N ARG A 126 -22.87 -13.86 -14.28
CA ARG A 126 -23.78 -12.78 -14.70
C ARG A 126 -25.20 -13.03 -14.25
N GLU A 127 -25.77 -14.21 -14.53
CA GLU A 127 -27.16 -14.52 -14.14
C GLU A 127 -27.36 -14.44 -12.63
N SER A 128 -26.38 -14.95 -11.87
CA SER A 128 -26.41 -14.89 -10.41
C SER A 128 -26.31 -13.45 -9.90
N LEU A 129 -25.48 -12.61 -10.51
CA LEU A 129 -25.37 -11.20 -10.13
C LEU A 129 -26.61 -10.39 -10.52
N VAL A 130 -27.19 -10.62 -11.70
CA VAL A 130 -28.41 -9.92 -12.16
C VAL A 130 -29.60 -10.25 -11.26
N GLU A 131 -29.70 -11.48 -10.78
CA GLU A 131 -30.75 -11.90 -9.82
C GLU A 131 -30.59 -11.22 -8.45
N GLN A 132 -29.35 -11.11 -7.98
CA GLN A 132 -29.07 -10.53 -6.66
C GLN A 132 -29.09 -8.99 -6.70
N CYS A 133 -28.59 -8.37 -7.77
CA CYS A 133 -28.36 -6.93 -7.88
C CYS A 133 -29.21 -6.28 -8.97
N GLU A 134 -30.38 -5.76 -8.60
CA GLU A 134 -31.34 -5.13 -9.53
C GLU A 134 -30.77 -3.86 -10.18
N GLN A 135 -29.91 -3.15 -9.46
CA GLN A 135 -29.24 -1.93 -9.92
C GLN A 135 -28.11 -2.21 -10.91
N LEU A 136 -27.70 -3.47 -11.13
CA LEU A 136 -26.52 -3.82 -11.91
C LEU A 136 -26.67 -3.40 -13.38
N GLN A 137 -25.68 -2.66 -13.88
CA GLN A 137 -25.61 -2.16 -15.26
C GLN A 137 -24.36 -2.64 -15.99
N VAL A 138 -23.25 -2.81 -15.27
CA VAL A 138 -21.94 -3.14 -15.86
C VAL A 138 -21.23 -4.21 -15.03
N ILE A 139 -20.68 -5.22 -15.71
CA ILE A 139 -19.75 -6.19 -15.12
C ILE A 139 -18.38 -5.96 -15.76
N ARG A 140 -17.39 -5.61 -14.94
CA ARG A 140 -15.97 -5.56 -15.30
C ARG A 140 -15.38 -6.94 -15.08
N LEU A 141 -14.76 -7.48 -16.11
CA LEU A 141 -14.13 -8.79 -16.08
C LEU A 141 -12.60 -8.60 -16.02
N SER A 142 -11.97 -9.29 -15.08
CA SER A 142 -10.53 -9.58 -15.13
C SER A 142 -10.36 -11.08 -15.36
N PHE A 143 -9.54 -11.48 -16.32
CA PHE A 143 -9.18 -12.87 -16.56
C PHE A 143 -7.68 -13.06 -16.39
N ASP A 144 -7.30 -14.08 -15.60
CA ASP A 144 -5.91 -14.50 -15.44
C ASP A 144 -5.81 -16.03 -15.55
N ALA A 145 -4.77 -16.51 -16.21
CA ALA A 145 -4.41 -17.92 -16.19
C ALA A 145 -3.36 -18.17 -15.09
N ILE A 146 -3.63 -19.10 -14.17
CA ILE A 146 -2.63 -19.56 -13.20
C ILE A 146 -1.61 -20.41 -13.97
N ASN A 147 -0.64 -19.73 -14.57
CA ASN A 147 0.56 -20.33 -15.09
C ASN A 147 1.73 -19.62 -14.42
N GLU A 148 2.42 -20.30 -13.50
CA GLU A 148 3.46 -19.75 -12.63
C GLU A 148 4.64 -19.10 -13.40
N ARG A 149 4.68 -19.24 -14.73
CA ARG A 149 5.80 -18.78 -15.56
C ARG A 149 5.51 -17.61 -16.50
N GLN A 150 4.25 -17.27 -16.81
CA GLN A 150 3.95 -16.19 -17.77
C GLN A 150 2.61 -15.49 -17.47
N ARG A 151 2.66 -14.17 -17.19
CA ARG A 151 1.50 -13.25 -17.13
C ARG A 151 0.92 -12.94 -18.51
N ASP A 152 1.39 -13.64 -19.55
CA ASP A 152 1.09 -13.35 -20.95
C ASP A 152 -0.35 -13.67 -21.34
N TYR A 153 -1.23 -14.07 -20.41
CA TYR A 153 -2.62 -14.44 -20.68
C TYR A 153 -3.65 -13.57 -19.94
N ALA A 154 -3.21 -12.47 -19.32
CA ALA A 154 -4.13 -11.52 -18.69
C ALA A 154 -5.07 -10.90 -19.74
N TYR A 155 -6.35 -10.76 -19.39
CA TYR A 155 -7.37 -10.13 -20.22
C TYR A 155 -8.33 -9.30 -19.38
N ALA A 156 -8.79 -8.18 -19.93
CA ALA A 156 -9.85 -7.37 -19.34
C ALA A 156 -11.03 -7.30 -20.32
N GLY A 157 -12.25 -7.37 -19.79
CA GLY A 157 -13.47 -7.28 -20.59
C GLY A 157 -14.59 -6.53 -19.90
N THR A 158 -15.61 -6.16 -20.66
CA THR A 158 -16.78 -5.45 -20.15
C THR A 158 -18.07 -6.07 -20.66
N LEU A 159 -19.03 -6.31 -19.77
CA LEU A 159 -20.40 -6.65 -20.13
C LEU A 159 -21.30 -5.53 -19.66
N THR A 160 -22.17 -5.04 -20.52
CA THR A 160 -23.14 -3.99 -20.16
C THR A 160 -24.56 -4.47 -20.41
N LYS A 161 -25.49 -4.05 -19.55
CA LYS A 161 -26.92 -4.30 -19.73
C LYS A 161 -27.43 -3.71 -21.04
N ALA A 162 -26.94 -2.52 -21.40
CA ALA A 162 -27.29 -1.83 -22.65
C ALA A 162 -26.87 -2.60 -23.90
N ASN A 163 -25.77 -3.37 -23.84
CA ASN A 163 -25.32 -4.23 -24.94
C ASN A 163 -25.73 -5.70 -24.74
N SER A 164 -26.89 -5.95 -24.12
CA SER A 164 -27.43 -7.30 -23.88
C SER A 164 -26.45 -8.26 -23.21
N TRP A 165 -25.56 -7.73 -22.35
CA TRP A 165 -24.51 -8.48 -21.66
C TRP A 165 -23.52 -9.21 -22.59
N GLN A 166 -23.33 -8.77 -23.83
CA GLN A 166 -22.28 -9.31 -24.68
C GLN A 166 -20.91 -8.83 -24.18
N LEU A 167 -19.93 -9.75 -24.22
CA LEU A 167 -18.55 -9.45 -23.85
C LEU A 167 -17.92 -8.50 -24.87
N GLN A 168 -17.47 -7.35 -24.38
CA GLN A 168 -16.70 -6.36 -25.12
C GLN A 168 -15.24 -6.45 -24.68
N ASP A 169 -14.32 -6.38 -25.64
CA ASP A 169 -12.89 -6.41 -25.38
C ASP A 169 -12.44 -5.14 -24.67
N GLY A 170 -11.67 -5.31 -23.58
CA GLY A 170 -11.16 -4.22 -22.76
C GLY A 170 -12.16 -3.64 -21.77
N ARG A 171 -11.72 -2.59 -21.07
CA ARG A 171 -12.58 -1.79 -20.19
C ARG A 171 -13.21 -0.66 -21.00
N VAL A 172 -14.49 -0.82 -21.34
CA VAL A 172 -15.25 0.19 -22.11
C VAL A 172 -15.82 1.24 -21.14
N ALA A 173 -15.54 2.53 -21.36
CA ALA A 173 -16.04 3.60 -20.49
C ALA A 173 -17.57 3.62 -20.43
N THR A 174 -18.15 3.85 -19.24
CA THR A 174 -19.60 3.94 -19.05
C THR A 174 -19.98 5.07 -18.09
N ASP A 175 -21.23 5.53 -18.18
CA ASP A 175 -21.77 6.55 -17.25
C ASP A 175 -21.83 6.08 -15.79
N TYR A 176 -21.70 4.77 -15.56
CA TYR A 176 -21.75 4.16 -14.23
C TYR A 176 -20.38 4.05 -13.56
N ASP A 177 -19.29 4.41 -14.25
CA ASP A 177 -17.92 4.25 -13.72
C ASP A 177 -17.67 5.11 -12.47
N SER A 178 -18.40 6.21 -12.29
CA SER A 178 -18.36 7.02 -11.07
C SER A 178 -18.83 6.28 -9.80
N ALA A 179 -19.67 5.24 -9.95
CA ALA A 179 -20.14 4.40 -8.85
C ALA A 179 -19.27 3.15 -8.64
N TYR A 180 -18.31 2.89 -9.52
CA TYR A 180 -17.35 1.81 -9.36
C TYR A 180 -16.29 2.25 -8.34
N THR A 181 -16.00 1.41 -7.35
CA THR A 181 -14.93 1.64 -6.37
C THR A 181 -13.89 0.54 -6.45
N PHE A 182 -12.62 0.89 -6.40
CA PHE A 182 -11.50 -0.05 -6.43
C PHE A 182 -10.38 0.41 -5.50
N SER A 183 -9.44 -0.49 -5.25
CA SER A 183 -8.24 -0.22 -4.47
C SER A 183 -7.01 -0.36 -5.36
N LEU A 184 -6.10 0.59 -5.28
CA LEU A 184 -4.83 0.59 -5.98
C LEU A 184 -3.69 0.79 -4.97
N LEU A 185 -2.91 -0.26 -4.76
CA LEU A 185 -1.72 -0.24 -3.93
C LEU A 185 -0.51 -0.56 -4.82
N MET A 186 0.37 0.41 -5.01
CA MET A 186 1.56 0.25 -5.85
C MET A 186 2.76 0.93 -5.21
N ARG A 187 3.95 0.33 -5.36
CA ARG A 187 5.21 0.86 -4.87
C ARG A 187 6.29 0.79 -5.94
N SER A 188 7.21 1.74 -5.91
CA SER A 188 8.48 1.68 -6.62
C SER A 188 9.29 0.44 -6.20
N PRO A 189 9.98 -0.23 -7.14
CA PRO A 189 10.93 -1.30 -6.82
C PRO A 189 12.26 -0.75 -6.27
N PHE A 190 12.54 0.54 -6.45
CA PHE A 190 13.83 1.16 -6.11
C PHE A 190 13.78 2.08 -4.89
N SER A 191 12.58 2.41 -4.41
CA SER A 191 12.37 3.37 -3.33
C SER A 191 11.06 3.10 -2.60
N PRO A 192 10.86 3.68 -1.40
CA PRO A 192 9.59 3.53 -0.69
C PRO A 192 8.44 4.33 -1.33
N ALA A 193 8.66 5.13 -2.38
CA ALA A 193 7.60 5.89 -3.04
C ALA A 193 6.50 4.98 -3.61
N GLY A 194 5.24 5.33 -3.38
CA GLY A 194 4.10 4.58 -3.89
C GLY A 194 2.77 5.30 -3.71
N VAL A 195 1.68 4.59 -4.00
CA VAL A 195 0.30 5.07 -3.82
C VAL A 195 -0.51 4.04 -3.06
N ARG A 196 -1.41 4.52 -2.20
CA ARG A 196 -2.49 3.74 -1.61
C ARG A 196 -3.81 4.45 -1.90
N TYR A 197 -4.51 4.02 -2.93
CA TYR A 197 -5.78 4.60 -3.32
C TYR A 197 -6.92 3.62 -3.02
N GLU A 198 -8.02 4.14 -2.52
CA GLU A 198 -9.30 3.45 -2.41
C GLU A 198 -10.38 4.49 -2.72
N GLY A 199 -11.10 4.29 -3.81
CA GLY A 199 -12.04 5.29 -4.31
C GLY A 199 -12.61 4.90 -5.67
N GLY A 200 -13.39 5.79 -6.26
CA GLY A 200 -14.03 5.55 -7.54
C GLY A 200 -13.28 6.11 -8.74
N CYS A 201 -13.89 6.04 -9.92
CA CYS A 201 -13.35 6.68 -11.11
C CYS A 201 -13.69 8.17 -11.16
N ASP A 202 -12.65 8.96 -11.44
CA ASP A 202 -12.70 10.40 -11.68
C ASP A 202 -11.96 10.67 -12.99
N ASP A 203 -12.36 11.69 -13.75
CA ASP A 203 -11.72 12.06 -15.01
C ASP A 203 -10.40 12.82 -14.78
N LYS A 204 -10.27 13.47 -13.60
CA LYS A 204 -9.09 14.20 -13.14
C LYS A 204 -8.76 13.96 -11.66
N PRO A 205 -8.47 12.70 -11.25
CA PRO A 205 -8.19 12.38 -9.86
C PRO A 205 -6.95 13.10 -9.35
N THR A 206 -6.99 13.42 -8.05
CA THR A 206 -5.79 13.78 -7.28
C THR A 206 -5.43 12.61 -6.37
N LEU A 207 -4.23 12.06 -6.55
CA LEU A 207 -3.70 10.94 -5.79
C LEU A 207 -2.55 11.39 -4.88
N LEU A 208 -2.37 10.73 -3.75
CA LEU A 208 -1.22 10.96 -2.87
C LEU A 208 -0.11 9.96 -3.18
N LEU A 209 1.06 10.46 -3.58
CA LEU A 209 2.29 9.68 -3.58
C LEU A 209 2.96 9.82 -2.23
N GLU A 210 3.16 8.69 -1.56
CA GLU A 210 3.66 8.63 -0.20
C GLU A 210 4.67 7.51 0.01
N ALA A 211 5.37 7.55 1.15
CA ALA A 211 6.27 6.50 1.56
C ALA A 211 5.51 5.25 2.05
N ILE A 212 5.67 4.14 1.34
CA ILE A 212 5.10 2.83 1.66
C ILE A 212 6.22 1.87 2.06
N TYR A 213 6.38 1.68 3.37
CA TYR A 213 7.36 0.76 3.93
C TYR A 213 6.77 -0.63 4.13
N GLN A 214 7.54 -1.67 3.81
CA GLN A 214 7.21 -3.07 4.08
C GLN A 214 7.43 -3.44 5.55
N ASN A 215 8.42 -2.83 6.21
CA ASN A 215 8.74 -3.10 7.61
C ASN A 215 9.46 -1.92 8.28
N ASN A 216 9.65 -2.02 9.60
CA ASN A 216 10.30 -0.98 10.40
C ASN A 216 11.80 -0.82 10.10
N THR A 217 12.48 -1.89 9.69
CA THR A 217 13.92 -1.84 9.34
C THR A 217 14.14 -1.02 8.07
N GLU A 218 13.30 -1.23 7.05
CA GLU A 218 13.31 -0.43 5.82
C GLU A 218 13.01 1.03 6.15
N ARG A 219 12.03 1.31 7.02
CA ARG A 219 11.73 2.68 7.47
C ARG A 219 12.94 3.35 8.13
N ALA A 220 13.65 2.64 9.01
CA ALA A 220 14.81 3.17 9.72
C ALA A 220 16.02 3.41 8.80
N ALA A 221 16.17 2.61 7.75
CA ALA A 221 17.26 2.73 6.77
C ALA A 221 16.89 3.54 5.52
N ALA A 222 15.65 4.05 5.44
CA ALA A 222 15.13 4.68 4.24
C ALA A 222 15.87 5.98 3.93
N LYS A 223 16.30 6.11 2.69
CA LYS A 223 16.77 7.39 2.15
C LYS A 223 15.56 8.31 1.88
N PRO A 224 15.75 9.64 1.92
CA PRO A 224 14.75 10.59 1.45
C PRO A 224 14.31 10.26 0.02
N ILE A 225 13.02 10.42 -0.26
CA ILE A 225 12.46 10.13 -1.59
C ILE A 225 12.82 11.27 -2.54
N GLY A 226 13.47 10.94 -3.66
CA GLY A 226 13.84 11.92 -4.69
C GLY A 226 12.67 12.27 -5.62
N MET A 227 12.76 13.40 -6.32
CA MET A 227 11.78 13.73 -7.38
C MET A 227 11.79 12.70 -8.51
N SER A 228 12.95 12.11 -8.81
CA SER A 228 13.10 11.03 -9.79
C SER A 228 12.31 9.78 -9.42
N ASP A 229 12.22 9.42 -8.14
CA ASP A 229 11.43 8.28 -7.67
C ASP A 229 9.94 8.48 -7.92
N TYR A 230 9.42 9.66 -7.61
CA TYR A 230 8.03 10.00 -7.87
C TYR A 230 7.74 10.05 -9.37
N ALA A 231 8.60 10.70 -10.16
CA ALA A 231 8.47 10.75 -11.61
C ALA A 231 8.54 9.37 -12.26
N PHE A 232 9.31 8.43 -11.69
CA PHE A 232 9.39 7.05 -12.16
C PHE A 232 8.12 6.25 -11.89
N ILE A 233 7.51 6.38 -10.70
CA ILE A 233 6.36 5.56 -10.33
C ILE A 233 5.02 6.13 -10.83
N ALA A 234 4.92 7.46 -10.96
CA ALA A 234 3.72 8.16 -11.43
C ALA A 234 3.12 7.60 -12.74
N PRO A 235 3.86 7.39 -13.85
CA PRO A 235 3.25 6.91 -15.10
C PRO A 235 2.72 5.47 -14.97
N ARG A 236 3.35 4.63 -14.15
CA ARG A 236 2.88 3.25 -13.88
C ARG A 236 1.58 3.25 -13.09
N ILE A 237 1.50 4.14 -12.09
CA ILE A 237 0.26 4.37 -11.33
C ILE A 237 -0.82 4.89 -12.26
N ALA A 238 -0.48 5.80 -13.17
CA ALA A 238 -1.44 6.32 -14.14
C ALA A 238 -1.98 5.23 -15.07
N SER A 239 -1.11 4.36 -15.59
CA SER A 239 -1.53 3.20 -16.38
C SER A 239 -2.44 2.26 -15.60
N ALA A 240 -2.11 1.96 -14.34
CA ALA A 240 -2.94 1.09 -13.50
C ALA A 240 -4.28 1.74 -13.12
N TYR A 241 -4.30 3.06 -12.88
CA TYR A 241 -5.55 3.78 -12.66
C TYR A 241 -6.39 3.81 -13.94
N ALA A 242 -5.78 4.08 -15.10
CA ALA A 242 -6.46 4.10 -16.39
C ALA A 242 -7.00 2.72 -16.81
N SER A 243 -6.32 1.64 -16.40
CA SER A 243 -6.86 0.29 -16.61
C SER A 243 -8.11 0.03 -15.80
N GLU A 244 -8.31 0.73 -14.68
CA GLU A 244 -9.53 0.67 -13.89
C GLU A 244 -10.59 1.66 -14.39
N CYS A 245 -10.15 2.86 -14.79
CA CYS A 245 -10.94 4.02 -15.15
C CYS A 245 -10.57 4.55 -16.55
N PRO A 246 -11.10 3.95 -17.63
CA PRO A 246 -10.69 4.27 -19.01
C PRO A 246 -11.00 5.70 -19.46
N GLY A 247 -11.88 6.42 -18.75
CA GLY A 247 -12.23 7.82 -19.03
C GLY A 247 -11.26 8.87 -18.46
N VAL A 248 -10.22 8.46 -17.73
CA VAL A 248 -9.27 9.38 -17.11
C VAL A 248 -8.44 10.12 -18.16
N LYS A 249 -8.32 11.45 -18.00
CA LYS A 249 -7.58 12.31 -18.95
C LYS A 249 -6.26 12.81 -18.37
N GLN A 250 -6.25 13.05 -17.06
CA GLN A 250 -5.13 13.62 -16.33
C GLN A 250 -5.15 13.09 -14.91
N ILE A 251 -3.98 12.86 -14.31
CA ILE A 251 -3.86 12.52 -12.89
C ILE A 251 -2.92 13.53 -12.23
N ARG A 252 -3.36 14.11 -11.13
CA ARG A 252 -2.54 14.98 -10.28
C ARG A 252 -1.99 14.16 -9.12
N TYR A 253 -0.72 14.34 -8.79
CA TYR A 253 -0.09 13.68 -7.65
C TYR A 253 0.39 14.71 -6.64
N ALA A 254 -0.19 14.69 -5.44
CA ALA A 254 0.38 15.32 -4.27
C ALA A 254 1.55 14.47 -3.75
N LEU A 255 2.62 15.09 -3.27
CA LEU A 255 3.81 14.41 -2.77
C LEU A 255 3.89 14.51 -1.26
N ASN A 256 4.12 13.39 -0.57
CA ASN A 256 4.33 13.37 0.87
C ASN A 256 5.34 12.28 1.30
N PRO A 257 6.60 12.64 1.61
CA PRO A 257 7.12 14.00 1.74
C PRO A 257 7.44 14.65 0.39
N MET A 258 7.50 15.98 0.35
CA MET A 258 8.12 16.70 -0.75
C MET A 258 9.63 16.37 -0.81
N PRO A 259 10.26 16.20 -1.99
CA PRO A 259 11.70 15.99 -2.06
C PRO A 259 12.49 17.16 -1.47
N GLU A 260 13.61 16.89 -0.79
CA GLU A 260 14.32 17.89 0.01
C GLU A 260 14.75 19.11 -0.78
N ASP A 261 15.18 18.89 -2.03
CA ASP A 261 15.70 19.90 -2.95
C ASP A 261 14.62 20.67 -3.72
N TYR A 262 13.35 20.43 -3.42
CA TYR A 262 12.23 20.99 -4.17
C TYR A 262 11.30 21.81 -3.29
N ARG A 263 10.68 22.80 -3.92
CA ARG A 263 9.57 23.60 -3.38
C ARG A 263 8.50 23.78 -4.46
N CYS A 264 7.30 24.17 -4.05
CA CYS A 264 6.31 24.66 -5.01
C CYS A 264 6.80 25.98 -5.64
N ARG A 265 6.58 26.11 -6.97
CA ARG A 265 7.04 27.27 -7.74
C ARG A 265 6.25 28.53 -7.43
N GLY A 266 4.94 28.39 -7.17
CA GLY A 266 4.05 29.49 -6.78
C GLY A 266 3.62 29.35 -5.32
N ASP A 267 2.80 30.31 -4.88
CA ASP A 267 2.13 30.22 -3.59
C ASP A 267 1.03 29.16 -3.64
N GLY A 268 1.05 28.22 -2.69
CA GLY A 268 0.06 27.16 -2.55
C GLY A 268 0.54 25.77 -3.00
N ASP A 269 -0.43 24.90 -3.26
CA ASP A 269 -0.20 23.49 -3.56
C ASP A 269 0.45 23.27 -4.93
N CYS A 270 1.33 22.29 -5.01
CA CYS A 270 1.92 21.84 -6.27
C CYS A 270 1.82 20.33 -6.45
N PHE A 271 1.67 19.92 -7.71
CA PHE A 271 1.38 18.53 -8.09
C PHE A 271 2.26 18.08 -9.24
N LEU A 272 2.62 16.80 -9.25
CA LEU A 272 3.05 16.17 -10.51
C LEU A 272 1.80 15.91 -11.34
N GLU A 273 1.89 16.14 -12.64
CA GLU A 273 0.75 15.98 -13.53
C GLU A 273 1.11 14.91 -14.57
N ALA A 274 0.39 13.79 -14.54
CA ALA A 274 0.44 12.80 -15.62
C ALA A 274 -0.69 13.09 -16.61
N GLU A 275 -0.34 13.30 -17.87
CA GLU A 275 -1.28 13.52 -18.96
C GLU A 275 -1.19 12.38 -19.97
N HIS A 276 -2.33 11.89 -20.43
CA HIS A 276 -2.38 10.78 -21.37
C HIS A 276 -1.85 11.24 -22.73
N THR A 277 -0.80 10.60 -23.24
CA THR A 277 -0.23 10.84 -24.56
C THR A 277 -0.59 9.71 -25.51
N PRO A 278 -1.45 9.93 -26.52
CA PRO A 278 -1.89 8.87 -27.44
C PRO A 278 -0.79 8.28 -28.33
N ALA A 279 0.44 8.80 -28.29
CA ALA A 279 1.44 8.65 -29.35
C ALA A 279 2.79 8.02 -28.92
N GLY A 280 2.82 7.14 -27.91
CA GLY A 280 4.08 6.48 -27.47
C GLY A 280 3.88 5.14 -26.78
N GLU A 281 4.99 4.40 -26.58
CA GLU A 281 5.04 3.14 -25.79
C GLU A 281 4.74 3.37 -24.30
N GLU A 282 5.01 4.58 -23.78
CA GLU A 282 4.53 5.05 -22.48
C GLU A 282 3.32 5.97 -22.71
N SER A 283 2.12 5.51 -22.32
CA SER A 283 0.87 6.23 -22.55
C SER A 283 0.67 7.47 -21.66
N TRP A 284 1.62 7.79 -20.78
CA TRP A 284 1.50 8.84 -19.76
C TRP A 284 2.78 9.65 -19.63
N ALA A 285 2.73 10.93 -20.00
CA ALA A 285 3.83 11.87 -19.79
C ALA A 285 3.66 12.59 -18.44
N VAL A 286 4.73 12.64 -17.63
CA VAL A 286 4.70 13.28 -16.30
C VAL A 286 5.42 14.62 -16.32
N SER A 287 4.74 15.66 -15.84
CA SER A 287 5.28 17.02 -15.72
C SER A 287 5.63 17.37 -14.28
N THR A 288 6.82 17.95 -14.09
CA THR A 288 7.31 18.52 -12.82
C THR A 288 7.21 20.06 -12.80
N ARG A 289 6.47 20.66 -13.75
CA ARG A 289 6.47 22.12 -13.99
C ARG A 289 6.05 22.99 -12.79
N GLN A 290 5.25 22.45 -11.88
CA GLN A 290 4.79 23.18 -10.68
C GLN A 290 5.83 23.19 -9.55
N PHE A 291 6.91 22.42 -9.70
CA PHE A 291 8.01 22.39 -8.75
C PHE A 291 9.16 23.27 -9.24
N ALA A 292 9.87 23.84 -8.27
CA ALA A 292 11.13 24.55 -8.45
C ALA A 292 12.18 23.89 -7.55
N LEU A 293 13.43 23.87 -8.02
CA LEU A 293 14.53 23.55 -7.13
C LEU A 293 14.61 24.65 -6.06
N LYS A 294 14.80 24.24 -4.80
CA LYS A 294 15.24 25.15 -3.76
C LYS A 294 16.60 25.67 -4.18
N GLU A 295 16.71 26.98 -4.34
CA GLU A 295 18.00 27.61 -4.52
C GLU A 295 18.74 27.47 -3.19
N TYR A 296 19.61 26.47 -3.11
CA TYR A 296 20.58 26.43 -2.05
C TYR A 296 21.64 27.44 -2.38
N ASN A 297 21.74 28.51 -1.59
CA ASN A 297 23.02 29.16 -1.44
C ASN A 297 23.95 28.07 -0.91
N ASN A 298 24.84 27.60 -1.78
CA ASN A 298 25.90 26.67 -1.45
C ASN A 298 27.10 27.53 -1.02
N PRO A 299 27.22 27.96 0.26
CA PRO A 299 28.31 28.82 0.70
C PRO A 299 29.69 28.27 0.36
N ILE A 300 29.83 26.95 0.34
CA ILE A 300 31.06 26.26 0.00
C ILE A 300 30.89 25.53 -1.33
N ALA A 301 31.29 26.21 -2.41
CA ALA A 301 31.23 25.65 -3.75
C ALA A 301 32.51 24.93 -4.16
N ASP A 302 33.67 25.28 -3.59
CA ASP A 302 34.97 24.75 -4.00
C ASP A 302 36.02 24.76 -2.86
N ALA A 303 37.29 24.45 -3.18
CA ALA A 303 38.37 24.44 -2.19
C ALA A 303 38.72 25.84 -1.65
N ARG A 304 38.53 26.91 -2.45
CA ARG A 304 38.80 28.28 -1.99
C ARG A 304 37.80 28.72 -0.95
N ASP A 305 36.52 28.39 -1.16
CA ASP A 305 35.48 28.66 -0.18
C ASP A 305 35.70 27.88 1.12
N MET A 306 36.07 26.59 1.01
CA MET A 306 36.40 25.77 2.18
C MET A 306 37.60 26.36 2.95
N PHE A 307 38.65 26.76 2.24
CA PHE A 307 39.80 27.45 2.81
C PHE A 307 39.42 28.76 3.51
N GLU A 308 38.58 29.58 2.91
CA GLU A 308 38.09 30.84 3.48
C GLU A 308 37.33 30.61 4.78
N VAL A 309 36.38 29.66 4.79
CA VAL A 309 35.56 29.31 5.96
C VAL A 309 36.43 28.73 7.08
N LEU A 310 37.39 27.86 6.75
CA LEU A 310 38.35 27.30 7.70
C LEU A 310 39.26 28.39 8.29
N ALA A 311 39.79 29.30 7.47
CA ALA A 311 40.60 30.42 7.94
C ALA A 311 39.81 31.35 8.87
N ALA A 312 38.52 31.58 8.59
CA ALA A 312 37.64 32.38 9.43
C ALA A 312 37.21 31.68 10.74
N GLY A 313 37.34 30.36 10.82
CA GLY A 313 36.90 29.55 11.97
C GLY A 313 35.36 29.43 12.07
N ARG A 314 34.64 29.54 10.96
CA ARG A 314 33.15 29.52 10.91
C ARG A 314 32.61 28.10 10.75
N PHE A 315 32.71 27.29 11.82
CA PHE A 315 32.28 25.88 11.80
C PHE A 315 30.76 25.69 11.66
N ASP A 316 29.98 26.72 11.99
CA ASP A 316 28.54 26.78 11.74
C ASP A 316 28.20 26.66 10.24
N ILE A 317 29.09 27.10 9.35
CA ILE A 317 28.95 26.96 7.90
C ILE A 317 29.38 25.56 7.44
N LEU A 318 30.39 24.96 8.09
CA LEU A 318 30.96 23.65 7.71
C LEU A 318 30.07 22.45 8.04
N ALA A 319 29.17 22.58 9.03
CA ALA A 319 28.42 21.46 9.59
C ALA A 319 27.66 20.62 8.54
N ASP A 320 27.15 21.26 7.49
CA ASP A 320 26.41 20.60 6.42
C ASP A 320 27.31 20.07 5.27
N TYR A 321 28.64 20.19 5.40
CA TYR A 321 29.64 19.87 4.37
C TYR A 321 30.59 18.73 4.75
N ASP A 322 30.27 17.90 5.75
CA ASP A 322 31.17 16.85 6.25
C ASP A 322 31.74 15.95 5.13
N GLY A 323 30.92 15.58 4.14
CA GLY A 323 31.38 14.79 3.00
C GLY A 323 32.44 15.50 2.16
N PHE A 324 32.21 16.76 1.80
CA PHE A 324 33.19 17.54 1.03
C PHE A 324 34.42 17.89 1.88
N PHE A 325 34.24 18.13 3.19
CA PHE A 325 35.34 18.35 4.13
C PHE A 325 36.29 17.14 4.17
N ARG A 326 35.79 15.91 4.21
CA ARG A 326 36.62 14.70 4.17
C ARG A 326 37.48 14.63 2.92
N PHE A 327 36.88 14.94 1.77
CA PHE A 327 37.60 15.04 0.50
C PHE A 327 38.67 16.14 0.54
N TYR A 328 38.31 17.34 1.00
CA TYR A 328 39.23 18.45 1.16
C TYR A 328 40.41 18.11 2.09
N PHE A 329 40.14 17.46 3.23
CA PHE A 329 41.13 17.12 4.25
C PHE A 329 42.25 16.21 3.73
N GLU A 330 41.87 15.12 3.04
CA GLU A 330 42.84 14.18 2.47
C GLU A 330 43.69 14.86 1.39
N ASN A 331 43.05 15.61 0.48
CA ASN A 331 43.74 16.30 -0.61
C ASN A 331 44.59 17.49 -0.14
N TRP A 332 44.23 18.15 0.97
CA TRP A 332 45.04 19.20 1.59
C TRP A 332 46.41 18.68 1.98
N PHE A 333 46.48 17.53 2.67
CA PHE A 333 47.76 16.93 3.06
C PHE A 333 48.60 16.49 1.86
N GLY A 334 47.97 16.02 0.79
CA GLY A 334 48.67 15.75 -0.48
C GLY A 334 49.28 17.01 -1.09
N ALA A 335 48.49 18.07 -1.24
CA ALA A 335 48.95 19.35 -1.79
C ALA A 335 50.04 19.99 -0.92
N TYR A 336 49.88 19.97 0.42
CA TYR A 336 50.85 20.51 1.35
C TYR A 336 52.15 19.67 1.39
N SER A 337 52.05 18.34 1.34
CA SER A 337 53.20 17.44 1.20
C SER A 337 54.03 17.77 -0.04
N ASP A 338 53.38 17.99 -1.17
CA ASP A 338 54.09 18.19 -2.44
C ASP A 338 54.67 19.60 -2.56
N MET A 339 53.90 20.63 -2.17
CA MET A 339 54.30 22.03 -2.34
C MET A 339 55.13 22.57 -1.17
N CYS A 340 54.90 22.05 0.05
CA CYS A 340 55.44 22.62 1.29
C CYS A 340 56.30 21.63 2.09
N LYS A 341 56.81 20.56 1.47
CA LYS A 341 57.60 19.51 2.12
C LYS A 341 58.68 20.00 3.09
N ALA A 342 59.40 21.06 2.72
CA ALA A 342 60.50 21.63 3.52
C ALA A 342 60.04 22.32 4.82
N HIS A 343 58.73 22.53 4.98
CA HIS A 343 58.12 23.20 6.11
C HIS A 343 57.36 22.26 7.06
N ILE A 344 57.36 20.96 6.78
CA ILE A 344 56.71 19.95 7.61
C ILE A 344 57.62 19.60 8.78
N GLU A 345 57.21 19.95 9.99
CA GLU A 345 57.96 19.63 11.20
C GLU A 345 57.78 18.17 11.61
N ASN A 346 58.89 17.50 11.94
CA ASN A 346 58.91 16.09 12.36
C ASN A 346 58.09 15.18 11.42
N PRO A 347 58.49 15.08 10.13
CA PRO A 347 57.66 14.48 9.11
C PRO A 347 57.60 12.96 9.23
N VAL A 348 56.41 12.39 9.09
CA VAL A 348 56.15 10.96 8.91
C VAL A 348 55.62 10.71 7.51
N GLY A 349 56.10 9.65 6.88
CA GLY A 349 55.66 9.25 5.54
C GLY A 349 54.45 8.32 5.60
N ARG A 350 53.51 8.53 4.67
CA ARG A 350 52.43 7.58 4.33
C ARG A 350 52.55 7.22 2.86
N LYS A 351 52.76 5.94 2.59
CA LYS A 351 52.81 5.40 1.22
C LYS A 351 51.38 5.15 0.74
N ILE A 352 51.06 5.70 -0.41
CA ILE A 352 49.75 5.56 -1.04
C ILE A 352 49.99 4.97 -2.41
N GLN A 353 49.27 3.90 -2.69
CA GLN A 353 49.27 3.27 -3.99
C GLN A 353 47.82 3.16 -4.45
N ILE A 354 47.53 3.74 -5.62
CA ILE A 354 46.23 3.56 -6.24
C ILE A 354 46.19 2.16 -6.82
N VAL A 355 45.15 1.41 -6.49
CA VAL A 355 44.89 0.10 -7.07
C VAL A 355 43.62 0.21 -7.91
N GLU A 356 43.77 -0.01 -9.21
CA GLU A 356 42.68 -0.09 -10.17
C GLU A 356 42.28 -1.56 -10.33
N ARG A 357 40.99 -1.84 -10.25
CA ARG A 357 40.45 -3.21 -10.31
C ARG A 357 39.41 -3.28 -11.41
N THR A 358 39.63 -4.16 -12.38
CA THR A 358 38.69 -4.40 -13.47
C THR A 358 37.91 -5.67 -13.18
N TYR A 359 36.59 -5.59 -13.27
CA TYR A 359 35.69 -6.71 -13.03
C TYR A 359 34.93 -7.05 -14.31
N ASP A 360 34.84 -8.35 -14.63
CA ASP A 360 33.93 -8.88 -15.64
C ASP A 360 32.93 -9.82 -14.96
N ASN A 361 31.64 -9.53 -15.10
CA ASN A 361 30.54 -10.26 -14.44
C ASN A 361 30.73 -10.47 -12.92
N GLY A 362 31.33 -9.48 -12.24
CA GLY A 362 31.60 -9.52 -10.80
C GLY A 362 32.86 -10.31 -10.41
N VAL A 363 33.57 -10.90 -11.37
CA VAL A 363 34.88 -11.54 -11.17
C VAL A 363 35.98 -10.52 -11.44
N LEU A 364 36.92 -10.36 -10.51
CA LEU A 364 38.11 -9.55 -10.71
C LEU A 364 38.96 -10.18 -11.80
N ILE A 365 39.10 -9.49 -12.94
CA ILE A 365 39.88 -9.96 -14.09
C ILE A 365 41.22 -9.26 -14.23
N ASP A 366 41.38 -8.09 -13.60
CA ASP A 366 42.62 -7.33 -13.65
C ASP A 366 42.79 -6.47 -12.41
N GLU A 367 44.02 -6.32 -11.95
CA GLU A 367 44.39 -5.46 -10.82
C GLU A 367 45.69 -4.73 -11.17
N ASP A 368 45.55 -3.45 -11.53
CA ASP A 368 46.67 -2.58 -11.89
C ASP A 368 47.07 -1.74 -10.68
N PHE A 369 48.37 -1.81 -10.36
CA PHE A 369 48.97 -1.04 -9.29
C PHE A 369 49.58 0.24 -9.86
N GLY A 370 48.97 1.38 -9.55
CA GLY A 370 49.50 2.69 -9.88
C GLY A 370 50.82 2.99 -9.18
N ALA A 371 51.42 4.13 -9.55
CA ALA A 371 52.67 4.59 -8.92
C ALA A 371 52.49 4.81 -7.41
N GLU A 372 53.49 4.38 -6.63
CA GLU A 372 53.55 4.69 -5.20
C GLU A 372 53.83 6.19 -5.00
N ARG A 373 52.95 6.88 -4.29
CA ARG A 373 53.13 8.27 -3.86
C ARG A 373 53.40 8.30 -2.36
N LEU A 374 54.43 9.03 -1.95
CA LEU A 374 54.76 9.26 -0.56
C LEU A 374 54.21 10.61 -0.11
N ILE A 375 53.22 10.61 0.78
CA ILE A 375 52.72 11.83 1.42
C ILE A 375 53.45 12.02 2.75
N MET A 376 54.08 13.19 2.91
CA MET A 376 54.75 13.60 4.14
C MET A 376 53.78 14.43 4.98
N ILE A 377 53.67 14.11 6.27
CA ILE A 377 52.73 14.74 7.20
C ILE A 377 53.46 15.00 8.50
N GLU A 378 53.13 16.07 9.22
CA GLU A 378 53.66 16.26 10.58
C GLU A 378 53.18 15.13 11.49
N SER A 379 54.09 14.56 12.28
CA SER A 379 53.77 13.47 13.21
C SER A 379 52.55 13.78 14.11
N ALA A 380 52.34 15.03 14.49
CA ALA A 380 51.21 15.48 15.32
C ALA A 380 49.82 15.35 14.66
N TYR A 381 49.75 15.21 13.33
CA TYR A 381 48.50 15.10 12.56
C TYR A 381 48.31 13.75 11.87
N ALA A 382 49.28 12.84 12.01
CA ALA A 382 49.29 11.58 11.28
C ALA A 382 48.06 10.70 11.58
N ASP A 383 47.64 10.63 12.84
CA ASP A 383 46.46 9.85 13.25
C ASP A 383 45.14 10.44 12.72
N ASP A 384 45.07 11.77 12.59
CA ASP A 384 43.90 12.42 12.00
C ASP A 384 43.88 12.18 10.48
N TYR A 385 45.04 12.22 9.80
CA TYR A 385 45.14 11.82 8.41
C TYR A 385 44.67 10.37 8.19
N ASP A 386 45.19 9.42 8.96
CA ASP A 386 44.85 8.00 8.82
C ASP A 386 43.35 7.74 9.06
N ARG A 387 42.70 8.51 9.96
CA ARG A 387 41.25 8.43 10.21
C ARG A 387 40.41 8.84 8.99
N TYR A 388 40.87 9.82 8.23
CA TYR A 388 40.15 10.37 7.09
C TYR A 388 40.59 9.73 5.76
N PHE A 389 41.72 9.04 5.73
CA PHE A 389 42.24 8.37 4.55
C PHE A 389 41.24 7.35 3.95
N GLY A 390 41.00 7.46 2.65
CA GLY A 390 40.07 6.60 1.91
C GLY A 390 38.61 7.07 1.97
N SER A 391 38.27 7.98 2.89
CA SER A 391 36.93 8.58 2.94
C SER A 391 36.71 9.60 1.81
N ALA A 392 37.78 10.22 1.31
CA ALA A 392 37.72 11.10 0.14
C ALA A 392 37.29 10.33 -1.12
N LYS A 393 37.88 9.14 -1.36
CA LYS A 393 37.52 8.27 -2.49
C LYS A 393 36.05 7.84 -2.39
N ALA A 394 35.61 7.37 -1.22
CA ALA A 394 34.23 6.95 -1.00
C ALA A 394 33.21 8.10 -1.24
N TRP A 395 33.52 9.30 -0.76
CA TRP A 395 32.69 10.47 -1.01
C TRP A 395 32.69 10.85 -2.49
N ALA A 396 33.86 10.93 -3.15
CA ALA A 396 33.97 11.29 -4.56
C ALA A 396 33.20 10.31 -5.46
N THR A 397 33.31 9.00 -5.20
CA THR A 397 32.52 7.98 -5.91
C THR A 397 31.02 8.18 -5.67
N THR A 398 30.60 8.44 -4.42
CA THR A 398 29.19 8.69 -4.10
C THR A 398 28.67 9.95 -4.77
N TYR A 399 29.47 11.02 -4.82
CA TYR A 399 29.13 12.27 -5.49
C TYR A 399 28.94 12.08 -7.00
N VAL A 400 29.86 11.38 -7.66
CA VAL A 400 29.77 11.04 -9.09
C VAL A 400 28.53 10.18 -9.36
N LEU A 401 28.31 9.11 -8.57
CA LEU A 401 27.15 8.24 -8.73
C LEU A 401 25.84 8.99 -8.54
N ASN A 402 25.71 9.82 -7.51
CA ASN A 402 24.51 10.63 -7.28
C ASN A 402 24.24 11.59 -8.45
N LYS A 403 25.28 12.26 -8.98
CA LYS A 403 25.15 13.13 -10.17
C LYS A 403 24.71 12.34 -11.41
N VAL A 404 25.29 11.16 -11.63
CA VAL A 404 24.92 10.29 -12.75
C VAL A 404 23.48 9.82 -12.62
N MET A 405 23.08 9.30 -11.47
CA MET A 405 21.71 8.84 -11.21
C MET A 405 20.70 9.99 -11.38
N ASN A 406 21.04 11.20 -10.92
CA ASN A 406 20.17 12.37 -11.07
C ASN A 406 20.07 12.88 -12.52
N GLN A 407 21.04 12.56 -13.40
CA GLN A 407 21.05 12.97 -14.81
C GLN A 407 20.70 11.85 -15.79
N GLN A 408 20.45 10.62 -15.32
CA GLN A 408 20.05 9.48 -16.17
C GLN A 408 18.81 9.77 -17.03
N ASN A 409 17.90 10.63 -16.54
CA ASN A 409 16.69 11.04 -17.27
C ASN A 409 16.76 12.46 -17.86
N SER A 410 17.95 13.07 -17.90
CA SER A 410 18.14 14.41 -18.46
C SER A 410 18.57 14.36 -19.94
N ALA A 411 18.19 15.37 -20.73
CA ALA A 411 18.56 15.48 -22.15
C ALA A 411 20.09 15.52 -22.41
N ARG A 412 20.91 15.71 -21.37
CA ARG A 412 22.38 15.75 -21.46
C ARG A 412 23.04 14.39 -21.21
N GLY A 413 22.29 13.41 -20.71
CA GLY A 413 22.74 12.04 -20.48
C GLY A 413 23.78 11.85 -19.36
N PRO A 414 24.05 10.60 -18.97
CA PRO A 414 24.94 10.25 -17.85
C PRO A 414 26.42 10.60 -18.09
N ALA A 415 26.88 10.64 -19.34
CA ALA A 415 28.26 11.01 -19.66
C ALA A 415 28.60 12.46 -19.24
N SER A 416 27.67 13.41 -19.43
CA SER A 416 27.85 14.80 -19.01
C SER A 416 27.97 14.96 -17.49
N ALA A 417 27.23 14.16 -16.72
CA ALA A 417 27.37 14.09 -15.26
C ALA A 417 28.75 13.59 -14.84
N VAL A 418 29.27 12.55 -15.49
CA VAL A 418 30.61 12.02 -15.21
C VAL A 418 31.67 13.08 -15.49
N PHE A 419 31.68 13.67 -16.68
CA PHE A 419 32.68 14.68 -17.05
C PHE A 419 32.65 15.92 -16.14
N SER A 420 31.46 16.45 -15.82
CA SER A 420 31.34 17.60 -14.92
C SER A 420 31.75 17.27 -13.49
N SER A 421 31.54 16.04 -13.02
CA SER A 421 31.96 15.61 -11.68
C SER A 421 33.47 15.41 -11.60
N PHE A 422 34.10 14.81 -12.61
CA PHE A 422 35.56 14.74 -12.69
C PHE A 422 36.19 16.12 -12.77
N GLY A 423 35.67 17.02 -13.61
CA GLY A 423 36.18 18.40 -13.70
C GLY A 423 36.09 19.17 -12.38
N PHE A 424 35.04 18.92 -11.58
CA PHE A 424 34.94 19.47 -10.22
C PHE A 424 36.03 18.91 -9.29
N LEU A 425 36.24 17.59 -9.27
CA LEU A 425 37.21 16.95 -8.40
C LEU A 425 38.65 17.37 -8.74
N THR A 426 39.01 17.35 -10.03
CA THR A 426 40.34 17.79 -10.48
C THR A 426 40.55 19.27 -10.23
N GLY A 427 39.55 20.12 -10.54
CA GLY A 427 39.62 21.55 -10.27
C GLY A 427 39.78 21.88 -8.78
N THR A 428 39.22 21.07 -7.88
CA THR A 428 39.41 21.23 -6.44
C THR A 428 40.86 20.95 -6.02
N ILE A 429 41.48 19.92 -6.60
CA ILE A 429 42.90 19.60 -6.34
C ILE A 429 43.81 20.71 -6.88
N ASP A 430 43.57 21.18 -8.11
CA ASP A 430 44.34 22.29 -8.71
C ASP A 430 44.23 23.57 -7.87
N GLN A 431 43.05 23.85 -7.31
CA GLN A 431 42.84 24.98 -6.41
C GLN A 431 43.62 24.82 -5.10
N LEU A 432 43.63 23.62 -4.50
CA LEU A 432 44.39 23.32 -3.29
C LEU A 432 45.89 23.54 -3.51
N GLU A 433 46.43 23.02 -4.61
CA GLU A 433 47.82 23.27 -5.00
C GLU A 433 48.10 24.76 -5.22
N GLY A 434 47.16 25.49 -5.84
CA GLY A 434 47.27 26.93 -6.03
C GLY A 434 47.23 27.72 -4.71
N ILE A 435 46.49 27.26 -3.70
CA ILE A 435 46.43 27.87 -2.37
C ILE A 435 47.74 27.62 -1.60
N THR A 436 48.34 26.44 -1.74
CA THR A 436 49.56 26.06 -1.00
C THR A 436 50.84 26.58 -1.65
N ARG A 437 50.86 26.72 -2.99
CA ARG A 437 52.02 27.21 -3.76
C ARG A 437 52.47 28.59 -3.25
N ASP A 438 53.76 28.69 -2.92
CA ASP A 438 54.43 29.90 -2.42
C ASP A 438 53.89 30.49 -1.10
N SER A 439 52.94 29.80 -0.44
CA SER A 439 52.25 30.29 0.77
C SER A 439 52.48 29.40 1.99
N CYS A 440 53.52 28.56 1.97
CA CYS A 440 53.76 27.50 2.97
C CYS A 440 53.96 27.98 4.42
N ARG A 441 54.31 29.26 4.61
CA ARG A 441 54.42 29.94 5.91
C ARG A 441 53.40 31.06 6.08
N ASP A 442 52.46 31.18 5.16
CA ASP A 442 51.41 32.19 5.23
C ASP A 442 50.54 31.94 6.47
N ASP A 443 50.33 32.99 7.24
CA ASP A 443 49.58 32.94 8.50
C ASP A 443 48.13 32.49 8.30
N LYS A 444 47.52 32.82 7.15
CA LYS A 444 46.16 32.38 6.81
C LYS A 444 46.13 30.90 6.50
N LEU A 445 47.17 30.41 5.81
CA LEU A 445 47.33 29.00 5.51
C LEU A 445 47.44 28.15 6.78
N LEU A 446 48.32 28.54 7.70
CA LEU A 446 48.51 27.85 8.97
C LEU A 446 47.25 27.95 9.86
N THR A 447 46.55 29.09 9.84
CA THR A 447 45.28 29.25 10.54
C THR A 447 44.21 28.29 10.01
N ALA A 448 44.06 28.20 8.68
CA ALA A 448 43.12 27.28 8.05
C ALA A 448 43.46 25.82 8.38
N GLN A 449 44.74 25.42 8.34
CA GLN A 449 45.18 24.08 8.73
C GLN A 449 44.86 23.77 10.21
N THR A 450 45.17 24.71 11.11
CA THR A 450 44.88 24.55 12.56
C THR A 450 43.39 24.33 12.82
N ASN A 451 42.54 25.14 12.17
CA ASN A 451 41.09 25.00 12.27
C ASN A 451 40.59 23.72 11.58
N MET A 452 41.17 23.32 10.45
CA MET A 452 40.84 22.06 9.78
C MET A 452 41.07 20.85 10.70
N ILE A 453 42.20 20.82 11.42
CA ILE A 453 42.50 19.77 12.40
C ILE A 453 41.55 19.83 13.59
N SER A 454 41.21 21.02 14.07
CA SER A 454 40.23 21.18 15.15
C SER A 454 38.85 20.63 14.76
N TYR A 455 38.40 20.93 13.53
CA TYR A 455 37.14 20.41 12.99
C TYR A 455 37.16 18.88 12.85
N ALA A 456 38.26 18.32 12.33
CA ALA A 456 38.45 16.87 12.21
C ALA A 456 38.42 16.13 13.57
N ARG A 457 38.82 16.81 14.64
CA ARG A 457 38.78 16.33 16.03
C ARG A 457 37.44 16.60 16.73
N LYS A 458 36.46 17.19 16.02
CA LYS A 458 35.17 17.64 16.56
C LYS A 458 35.32 18.62 17.74
N GLN A 459 36.36 19.45 17.68
CA GLN A 459 36.62 20.51 18.65
C GLN A 459 36.09 21.85 18.11
N PRO A 460 35.85 22.84 18.98
CA PRO A 460 35.60 24.21 18.54
C PRO A 460 36.77 24.75 17.69
N ALA A 461 36.52 25.74 16.84
CA ALA A 461 37.57 26.38 16.07
C ALA A 461 38.64 26.97 17.00
N ALA A 462 39.90 26.55 16.81
CA ALA A 462 41.02 27.02 17.63
C ALA A 462 41.30 28.51 17.43
N ILE A 463 41.04 29.03 16.24
CA ILE A 463 41.23 30.44 15.88
C ILE A 463 39.95 30.94 15.20
N THR A 464 39.34 32.00 15.73
CA THR A 464 38.12 32.62 15.16
C THR A 464 38.32 34.13 15.00
N GLY A 465 37.62 34.74 14.04
CA GLY A 465 37.58 36.20 13.87
C GLY A 465 38.86 36.86 13.32
N ARG A 466 39.94 36.09 13.11
CA ARG A 466 41.21 36.59 12.54
C ARG A 466 41.09 36.90 11.04
N TYR A 467 40.30 36.11 10.32
CA TYR A 467 39.97 36.34 8.91
C TYR A 467 38.45 36.45 8.77
N ALA A 468 38.00 37.40 7.96
CA ALA A 468 36.59 37.56 7.66
C ALA A 468 36.17 36.60 6.53
N THR A 469 34.90 36.18 6.56
CA THR A 469 34.22 35.53 5.45
C THR A 469 32.84 36.14 5.30
N ASN A 470 32.39 36.30 4.05
CA ASN A 470 31.02 36.74 3.73
C ASN A 470 30.07 35.55 3.48
N LYS A 471 30.55 34.32 3.66
CA LYS A 471 29.74 33.11 3.54
C LYS A 471 28.78 33.04 4.71
N GLU A 472 27.56 32.61 4.42
CA GLU A 472 26.52 32.38 5.41
C GLU A 472 26.18 30.90 5.50
N PRO A 473 25.70 30.38 6.65
CA PRO A 473 25.25 29.01 6.75
C PRO A 473 24.21 28.66 5.69
N ARG A 474 24.23 27.41 5.23
CA ARG A 474 23.22 26.93 4.27
C ARG A 474 21.83 27.16 4.87
N ILE A 475 20.97 27.86 4.13
CA ILE A 475 19.58 28.05 4.55
C ILE A 475 18.92 26.67 4.56
N LYS A 476 18.62 26.16 5.76
CA LYS A 476 17.79 24.97 5.93
C LYS A 476 16.35 25.39 5.69
N TYR A 477 15.85 25.08 4.50
CA TYR A 477 14.41 25.13 4.25
C TYR A 477 13.76 24.12 5.21
N GLY A 478 12.67 24.53 5.88
CA GLY A 478 12.01 23.75 6.93
C GLY A 478 11.59 22.34 6.49
N ASP A 479 11.07 21.57 7.45
CA ASP A 479 10.65 20.18 7.25
C ASP A 479 9.92 20.01 5.92
N ASN A 480 10.34 18.99 5.16
CA ASN A 480 9.82 18.70 3.82
C ASN A 480 8.38 18.16 3.93
N GLY A 481 7.46 19.04 4.25
CA GLY A 481 6.05 18.78 4.35
C GLY A 481 5.46 18.35 3.00
N PRO A 482 4.17 17.99 3.00
CA PRO A 482 3.46 17.64 1.78
C PRO A 482 3.44 18.78 0.77
N SER A 483 3.48 18.45 -0.52
CA SER A 483 3.35 19.45 -1.62
C SER A 483 1.94 20.02 -1.75
N ALA A 484 0.96 19.37 -1.12
CA ALA A 484 -0.43 19.82 -0.99
C ALA A 484 -0.93 19.51 0.43
N PRO A 485 -0.67 20.38 1.42
CA PRO A 485 -0.91 20.10 2.84
C PRO A 485 -2.36 19.82 3.18
N ASP A 486 -3.28 20.64 2.69
CA ASP A 486 -4.71 20.49 3.01
C ASP A 486 -5.28 19.19 2.44
N PHE A 487 -4.99 18.90 1.18
CA PHE A 487 -5.36 17.63 0.54
C PHE A 487 -4.77 16.43 1.30
N THR A 488 -3.50 16.50 1.67
CA THR A 488 -2.83 15.41 2.38
C THR A 488 -3.44 15.18 3.77
N ALA A 489 -3.71 16.25 4.50
CA ALA A 489 -4.34 16.20 5.81
C ALA A 489 -5.76 15.62 5.73
N GLU A 490 -6.57 16.07 4.77
CA GLU A 490 -7.92 15.57 4.54
C GLU A 490 -7.92 14.06 4.21
N LEU A 491 -7.06 13.62 3.28
CA LEU A 491 -6.98 12.22 2.88
C LEU A 491 -6.54 11.33 4.05
N GLN A 492 -5.54 11.76 4.82
CA GLN A 492 -5.09 11.03 6.01
C GLN A 492 -6.18 10.93 7.06
N GLU A 493 -6.97 11.98 7.28
CA GLU A 493 -8.08 11.97 8.22
C GLU A 493 -9.20 11.02 7.77
N ARG A 494 -9.58 11.05 6.48
CA ARG A 494 -10.53 10.09 5.91
C ARG A 494 -10.09 8.64 6.12
N ARG A 495 -8.79 8.35 5.90
CA ARG A 495 -8.23 7.01 6.15
C ARG A 495 -8.26 6.63 7.63
N ARG A 496 -7.91 7.56 8.53
CA ARG A 496 -8.01 7.33 9.99
C ARG A 496 -9.43 7.00 10.41
N GLN A 497 -10.42 7.73 9.90
CA GLN A 497 -11.82 7.48 10.18
C GLN A 497 -12.28 6.12 9.64
N ALA A 498 -11.87 5.74 8.43
CA ALA A 498 -12.14 4.42 7.86
C ALA A 498 -11.52 3.30 8.71
N GLU A 499 -10.26 3.43 9.12
CA GLU A 499 -9.58 2.47 10.00
C GLU A 499 -10.25 2.37 11.38
N GLN A 500 -10.67 3.49 11.96
CA GLN A 500 -11.40 3.51 13.23
C GLN A 500 -12.75 2.82 13.10
N ALA A 501 -13.50 3.08 12.03
CA ALA A 501 -14.77 2.41 11.74
C ALA A 501 -14.59 0.89 11.61
N ILE A 502 -13.54 0.45 10.90
CA ILE A 502 -13.17 -0.98 10.79
C ILE A 502 -12.83 -1.57 12.15
N ARG A 503 -12.04 -0.88 12.98
CA ARG A 503 -11.68 -1.36 14.34
C ARG A 503 -12.91 -1.47 15.23
N GLN A 504 -13.79 -0.48 15.24
CA GLN A 504 -15.02 -0.49 16.02
C GLN A 504 -15.93 -1.65 15.59
N ARG A 505 -16.08 -1.86 14.28
CA ARG A 505 -16.83 -2.98 13.74
C ARG A 505 -16.25 -4.32 14.14
N ASN A 506 -14.92 -4.46 14.09
CA ASN A 506 -14.24 -5.68 14.51
C ASN A 506 -14.41 -5.95 16.01
N GLN A 507 -14.47 -4.91 16.84
CA GLN A 507 -14.76 -5.04 18.28
C GLN A 507 -16.21 -5.51 18.52
N ILE A 508 -17.18 -4.94 17.81
CA ILE A 508 -18.60 -5.36 17.89
C ILE A 508 -18.73 -6.83 17.46
N GLY A 509 -18.18 -7.21 16.31
CA GLY A 509 -18.23 -8.59 15.82
C GLY A 509 -17.57 -9.60 16.79
N THR A 510 -16.45 -9.24 17.43
CA THR A 510 -15.87 -10.12 18.46
C THR A 510 -16.73 -10.27 19.70
N MET A 511 -17.49 -9.24 20.07
CA MET A 511 -18.39 -9.29 21.21
C MET A 511 -19.61 -10.17 20.89
N GLU A 512 -20.18 -10.04 19.70
CA GLU A 512 -21.25 -10.93 19.21
C GLU A 512 -20.78 -12.39 19.11
N ASP A 513 -19.61 -12.65 18.53
CA ASP A 513 -19.03 -13.99 18.46
C ASP A 513 -18.77 -14.59 19.85
N TRP A 514 -18.29 -13.77 20.79
CA TRP A 514 -18.05 -14.20 22.16
C TRP A 514 -19.37 -14.55 22.86
N LEU A 515 -20.40 -13.72 22.71
CA LEU A 515 -21.74 -13.97 23.23
C LEU A 515 -22.35 -15.25 22.61
N GLN A 516 -22.24 -15.44 21.30
CA GLN A 516 -22.75 -16.62 20.61
C GLN A 516 -22.03 -17.90 21.06
N ARG A 517 -20.72 -17.84 21.31
CA ARG A 517 -19.96 -18.98 21.86
C ARG A 517 -20.38 -19.32 23.29
N GLN A 518 -20.73 -18.33 24.12
CA GLN A 518 -21.28 -18.61 25.46
C GLN A 518 -22.62 -19.34 25.37
N VAL A 519 -23.48 -18.93 24.44
CA VAL A 519 -24.77 -19.59 24.20
C VAL A 519 -24.58 -21.02 23.67
N ASN A 520 -23.71 -21.23 22.68
CA ASN A 520 -23.51 -22.55 22.08
C ASN A 520 -22.77 -23.55 22.99
N ALA A 521 -21.78 -23.08 23.77
CA ALA A 521 -21.07 -23.95 24.72
C ALA A 521 -22.00 -24.49 25.84
N GLN A 522 -23.13 -23.84 26.08
CA GLN A 522 -24.14 -24.32 27.04
C GLN A 522 -25.08 -25.37 26.45
N ASP A 523 -25.37 -25.37 25.14
CA ASP A 523 -26.26 -26.37 24.55
C ASP A 523 -25.60 -27.76 24.47
N ASP A 524 -24.27 -27.81 24.33
CA ASP A 524 -23.47 -29.04 24.42
C ASP A 524 -23.33 -29.59 25.86
N SER A 525 -23.70 -28.80 26.88
CA SER A 525 -23.68 -29.22 28.29
C SER A 525 -24.97 -29.91 28.77
N LYS A 526 -26.00 -30.00 27.91
CA LYS A 526 -27.16 -30.86 28.18
C LYS A 526 -26.72 -32.33 28.08
N PRO A 527 -26.98 -33.17 29.09
CA PRO A 527 -26.61 -34.57 29.02
C PRO A 527 -27.36 -35.23 27.85
N ARG A 528 -26.62 -35.62 26.81
CA ARG A 528 -27.16 -36.50 25.76
C ARG A 528 -27.76 -37.71 26.45
N LYS A 529 -29.09 -37.89 26.34
CA LYS A 529 -29.73 -39.17 26.66
C LYS A 529 -29.10 -40.22 25.75
N GLY A 530 -28.18 -41.00 26.31
CA GLY A 530 -27.63 -42.18 25.65
C GLY A 530 -28.76 -43.20 25.39
N PRO A 531 -28.64 -44.04 24.35
CA PRO A 531 -29.60 -45.11 24.12
C PRO A 531 -29.60 -46.08 25.31
N GLU A 532 -30.78 -46.41 25.80
CA GLU A 532 -31.01 -47.36 26.90
C GLU A 532 -30.34 -48.70 26.62
N SER A 533 -29.19 -48.97 27.25
CA SER A 533 -28.66 -50.32 27.37
C SER A 533 -29.17 -50.94 28.67
N LYS A 534 -30.02 -51.96 28.56
CA LYS A 534 -30.35 -52.85 29.69
C LYS A 534 -29.13 -53.70 30.04
N SER A 535 -28.55 -53.52 31.22
CA SER A 535 -27.95 -54.64 31.97
C SER A 535 -27.92 -54.33 33.46
N SER A 536 -27.97 -55.40 34.25
CA SER A 536 -28.26 -55.45 35.66
C SER A 536 -27.09 -55.09 36.58
N ASP A 537 -27.49 -54.84 37.83
CA ASP A 537 -26.76 -55.02 39.10
C ASP A 537 -25.90 -53.89 39.68
N ALA A 538 -26.47 -53.36 40.77
CA ALA A 538 -25.87 -53.12 42.08
C ALA A 538 -24.67 -52.16 42.18
N SER A 539 -24.95 -50.92 42.57
CA SER A 539 -24.62 -50.39 43.91
C SER A 539 -24.92 -48.90 43.94
N THR A 540 -25.88 -48.49 44.78
CA THR A 540 -26.31 -47.10 44.94
C THR A 540 -25.54 -46.46 46.10
N PRO A 541 -24.71 -45.43 45.90
CA PRO A 541 -24.36 -44.50 46.96
C PRO A 541 -25.45 -43.42 47.09
N PRO A 542 -25.59 -42.77 48.26
CA PRO A 542 -26.69 -41.87 48.54
C PRO A 542 -26.68 -40.66 47.61
N VAL A 543 -27.83 -40.37 47.01
CA VAL A 543 -28.11 -39.17 46.23
C VAL A 543 -27.98 -37.97 47.16
N ALA A 544 -26.89 -37.21 47.02
CA ALA A 544 -26.73 -35.92 47.66
C ALA A 544 -27.83 -34.97 47.15
N ALA A 545 -28.59 -34.39 48.08
CA ALA A 545 -29.71 -33.48 47.85
C ALA A 545 -29.31 -32.10 47.24
N GLY A 546 -28.22 -32.03 46.46
CA GLY A 546 -27.72 -30.79 45.83
C GLY A 546 -28.08 -30.62 44.35
N GLY A 547 -28.86 -31.54 43.76
CA GLY A 547 -29.20 -31.50 42.32
C GLY A 547 -30.24 -30.44 41.94
N VAL A 548 -31.17 -30.12 42.84
CA VAL A 548 -32.28 -29.18 42.57
C VAL A 548 -31.81 -27.72 42.69
N ASP A 549 -30.95 -27.40 43.67
CA ASP A 549 -30.41 -26.04 43.84
C ASP A 549 -29.46 -25.63 42.70
N ARG A 550 -28.72 -26.60 42.14
CA ARG A 550 -27.78 -26.35 41.05
C ARG A 550 -28.49 -26.06 39.72
N ALA A 551 -29.65 -26.69 39.47
CA ALA A 551 -30.47 -26.41 38.29
C ALA A 551 -31.11 -25.02 38.37
N LYS A 552 -31.57 -24.62 39.56
CA LYS A 552 -32.14 -23.28 39.80
C LYS A 552 -31.08 -22.18 39.67
N GLN A 553 -29.90 -22.35 40.28
CA GLN A 553 -28.77 -21.42 40.11
C GLN A 553 -28.35 -21.27 38.64
N PHE A 554 -28.45 -22.34 37.84
CA PHE A 554 -28.14 -22.29 36.41
C PHE A 554 -29.20 -21.50 35.63
N GLN A 555 -30.49 -21.70 35.92
CA GLN A 555 -31.58 -20.91 35.33
C GLN A 555 -31.49 -19.43 35.70
N ASP A 556 -31.18 -19.10 36.95
CA ASP A 556 -31.04 -17.72 37.41
C ASP A 556 -29.87 -17.00 36.70
N ARG A 557 -28.75 -17.71 36.48
CA ARG A 557 -27.60 -17.19 35.71
C ARG A 557 -27.94 -17.01 34.22
N GLU A 558 -28.68 -17.93 33.62
CA GLU A 558 -29.12 -17.82 32.22
C GLU A 558 -30.08 -16.63 32.02
N GLN A 559 -31.00 -16.44 32.97
CA GLN A 559 -31.94 -15.33 32.95
C GLN A 559 -31.20 -13.99 33.11
N LEU A 560 -30.20 -13.91 34.00
CA LEU A 560 -29.37 -12.72 34.17
C LEU A 560 -28.64 -12.32 32.87
N VAL A 561 -28.01 -13.29 32.19
CA VAL A 561 -27.30 -13.03 30.94
C VAL A 561 -28.26 -12.57 29.84
N ARG A 562 -29.44 -13.19 29.73
CA ARG A 562 -30.47 -12.78 28.76
C ARG A 562 -31.02 -11.38 29.06
N ASP A 563 -31.19 -11.03 30.33
CA ASP A 563 -31.66 -9.70 30.73
C ASP A 563 -30.62 -8.62 30.45
N GLN A 564 -29.33 -8.89 30.73
CA GLN A 564 -28.23 -8.01 30.36
C GLN A 564 -28.12 -7.85 28.84
N GLN A 565 -28.27 -8.93 28.07
CA GLN A 565 -28.26 -8.85 26.60
C GLN A 565 -29.39 -7.97 26.07
N ARG A 566 -30.61 -8.10 26.62
CA ARG A 566 -31.74 -7.25 26.24
C ARG A 566 -31.49 -5.78 26.56
N ARG A 567 -30.91 -5.48 27.73
CA ARG A 567 -30.53 -4.11 28.13
C ARG A 567 -29.48 -3.51 27.18
N VAL A 568 -28.46 -4.30 26.83
CA VAL A 568 -27.42 -3.90 25.88
C VAL A 568 -28.01 -3.59 24.51
N ASN A 569 -28.81 -4.50 23.95
CA ASN A 569 -29.39 -4.33 22.61
C ASN A 569 -30.32 -3.11 22.55
N ALA A 570 -31.17 -2.93 23.56
CA ALA A 570 -32.06 -1.76 23.64
C ALA A 570 -31.27 -0.45 23.68
N LYS A 571 -30.18 -0.39 24.47
CA LYS A 571 -29.39 0.82 24.59
C LYS A 571 -28.52 1.10 23.37
N LEU A 572 -28.03 0.05 22.71
CA LEU A 572 -27.33 0.18 21.42
C LEU A 572 -28.24 0.79 20.36
N GLN A 573 -29.51 0.36 20.31
CA GLN A 573 -30.50 0.91 19.38
C GLN A 573 -30.77 2.40 19.68
N GLU A 574 -30.88 2.77 20.95
CA GLU A 574 -30.99 4.18 21.36
C GLU A 574 -29.76 5.03 20.95
N PHE A 575 -28.54 4.51 21.13
CA PHE A 575 -27.33 5.20 20.69
C PHE A 575 -27.27 5.37 19.17
N GLN A 576 -27.69 4.35 18.41
CA GLN A 576 -27.77 4.43 16.94
C GLN A 576 -28.75 5.51 16.48
N GLU A 577 -29.92 5.60 17.10
CA GLU A 577 -30.91 6.65 16.81
C GLU A 577 -30.39 8.05 17.17
N ARG A 578 -29.69 8.18 18.30
CA ARG A 578 -29.07 9.45 18.70
C ARG A 578 -27.95 9.86 17.73
N MET A 579 -27.12 8.91 17.30
CA MET A 579 -26.06 9.14 16.31
C MET A 579 -26.61 9.59 14.96
N THR A 580 -27.75 9.07 14.52
CA THR A 580 -28.40 9.48 13.27
C THR A 580 -29.04 10.87 13.36
N ARG A 581 -29.53 11.25 14.55
CA ARG A 581 -30.12 12.58 14.79
C ARG A 581 -29.09 13.68 15.09
N ALA A 582 -27.85 13.32 15.42
CA ALA A 582 -26.80 14.27 15.77
C ALA A 582 -26.40 15.14 14.56
N GLY A 583 -26.57 16.45 14.73
CA GLY A 583 -26.46 17.45 13.65
C GLY A 583 -25.03 17.93 13.39
N ASN A 584 -24.11 17.68 14.31
CA ASN A 584 -22.72 18.11 14.21
C ASN A 584 -21.72 17.06 14.74
N PRO A 585 -20.42 17.16 14.38
CA PRO A 585 -19.39 16.20 14.81
C PRO A 585 -19.17 16.13 16.33
N GLY A 586 -19.32 17.25 17.05
CA GLY A 586 -19.12 17.31 18.50
C GLY A 586 -20.17 16.49 19.26
N GLU A 587 -21.43 16.58 18.86
CA GLU A 587 -22.52 15.76 19.41
C GLU A 587 -22.29 14.27 19.17
N ARG A 588 -21.84 13.89 17.96
CA ARG A 588 -21.52 12.48 17.64
C ARG A 588 -20.40 11.96 18.52
N GLN A 589 -19.36 12.77 18.75
CA GLN A 589 -18.25 12.41 19.61
C GLN A 589 -18.69 12.24 21.08
N ALA A 590 -19.55 13.12 21.59
CA ALA A 590 -20.11 13.00 22.94
C ALA A 590 -20.98 11.74 23.09
N ILE A 591 -21.85 11.45 22.12
CA ILE A 591 -22.67 10.22 22.11
C ILE A 591 -21.77 8.97 22.06
N GLN A 592 -20.67 9.03 21.32
CA GLN A 592 -19.72 7.93 21.21
C GLN A 592 -18.95 7.68 22.51
N GLN A 593 -18.58 8.73 23.25
CA GLN A 593 -17.98 8.62 24.58
C GLN A 593 -18.97 8.01 25.58
N GLU A 594 -20.21 8.50 25.62
CA GLU A 594 -21.27 7.96 26.49
C GLU A 594 -21.53 6.48 26.20
N MET A 595 -21.53 6.09 24.93
CA MET A 595 -21.66 4.70 24.51
C MET A 595 -20.50 3.84 25.03
N GLN A 596 -19.25 4.32 24.96
CA GLN A 596 -18.09 3.62 25.49
C GLN A 596 -18.15 3.44 27.01
N GLU A 597 -18.52 4.48 27.74
CA GLU A 597 -18.67 4.44 29.20
C GLU A 597 -19.79 3.48 29.63
N TYR A 598 -20.90 3.48 28.90
CA TYR A 598 -22.01 2.54 29.14
C TYR A 598 -21.56 1.08 28.99
N PHE A 599 -20.86 0.75 27.90
CA PHE A 599 -20.38 -0.62 27.67
C PHE A 599 -19.34 -1.06 28.70
N ALA A 600 -18.42 -0.18 29.08
CA ALA A 600 -17.45 -0.46 30.14
C ALA A 600 -18.15 -0.75 31.47
N THR A 601 -19.21 0.01 31.80
CA THR A 601 -19.99 -0.15 33.03
C THR A 601 -20.75 -1.47 33.04
N ILE A 602 -21.48 -1.80 31.96
CA ILE A 602 -22.22 -3.06 31.83
C ILE A 602 -21.27 -4.27 31.95
N GLN A 603 -20.09 -4.19 31.33
CA GLN A 603 -19.10 -5.26 31.40
C GLN A 603 -18.60 -5.48 32.84
N GLN A 604 -18.37 -4.41 33.59
CA GLN A 604 -17.99 -4.50 35.01
C GLN A 604 -19.13 -5.03 35.89
N GLU A 605 -20.38 -4.62 35.64
CA GLU A 605 -21.56 -5.14 36.34
C GLU A 605 -21.69 -6.65 36.13
N LEU A 606 -21.65 -7.10 34.88
CA LEU A 606 -21.76 -8.52 34.54
C LEU A 606 -20.62 -9.34 35.16
N GLN A 607 -19.39 -8.83 35.16
CA GLN A 607 -18.27 -9.49 35.83
C GLN A 607 -18.48 -9.60 37.34
N LYS A 608 -18.96 -8.54 38.00
CA LYS A 608 -19.26 -8.57 39.44
C LYS A 608 -20.37 -9.56 39.77
N GLU A 609 -21.44 -9.59 38.99
CA GLU A 609 -22.56 -10.51 39.19
C GLU A 609 -22.13 -11.96 38.97
N LEU A 610 -21.37 -12.26 37.92
CA LEU A 610 -20.83 -13.60 37.67
C LEU A 610 -19.87 -14.04 38.79
N GLN A 611 -19.02 -13.15 39.29
CA GLN A 611 -18.15 -13.44 40.43
C GLN A 611 -18.93 -13.67 41.73
N ALA A 612 -20.07 -12.98 41.93
CA ALA A 612 -20.95 -13.22 43.07
C ALA A 612 -21.62 -14.59 42.98
N PHE A 613 -22.03 -15.02 41.78
CA PHE A 613 -22.53 -16.37 41.53
C PHE A 613 -21.46 -17.44 41.81
N ASP A 614 -20.23 -17.24 41.36
CA ASP A 614 -19.15 -18.21 41.57
C ASP A 614 -18.68 -18.29 43.03
N LYS A 615 -18.84 -17.21 43.83
CA LYS A 615 -18.58 -17.21 45.28
C LYS A 615 -19.69 -17.83 46.13
N ALA A 616 -20.92 -17.87 45.61
CA ALA A 616 -22.07 -18.49 46.28
C ALA A 616 -22.11 -20.02 46.10
N ARG A 617 -21.22 -20.55 45.27
CA ARG A 617 -21.00 -21.98 45.01
C ARG A 617 -19.84 -22.49 45.84
#